data_AF-A0A2G2VAF9-F1
#
_entry.id   AF-A0A2G2VAF9-F1
#
_cell.length_a   1.000
_cell.length_b   1.000
_cell.length_c   1.000
_cell.angle_alpha   90.00
_cell.angle_beta   90.00
_cell.angle_gamma   90.00
#
_symmetry.space_group_name_H-M   'P 1'
#
loop_
_entity.id
_entity.type
_entity.pdbx_description
1 polymer ?
#
loop_
_entity_poly.entity_id
_entity_poly.type
_entity_poly.pdbx_seq_one_letter_code
_entity_poly.pdbx_strand_id
1 'polypeptide(L)'
;MNEDLFWAVRGGGGASFGVILAWKLKFVRVPEKVTIFSIHRKLNSSRDLLQKWENISHQLPENLFIRLLIQNGGVERQEELFFQSQYLGPVDELIPLLRQYFPEFNLERNDCFQENITSGAVKRCYEVSWIQSAFYFYFRKITSPLEVLLDKTIPTQKHYYKGTSDFVRTPIPESGWEMIERTFLEEAGPRMILEPLGGKMNEISESETPFPHRKGNLYNIQYTVGWSDNSESISSQKMAWLRKLYKEMEPYVAKSPRTAYRNYRDLDFGTNQENYSYSKAKMWGEKYFNGNFERLGKVKSKPMVEDNVRNHIVNETHARSLSDKLETLYASKTGNNKLFMLKQLMNIRYKEGSPIFDHINDFQGVLDQLSEMGVKFDEEIQGLWLLNTMPDSWETL
;
A
#
# COMPACT_ATOMS: atom_id res chain seq x y z
N MET A 1 -13.53 -11.72 15.92
CA MET A 1 -12.20 -12.22 15.47
C MET A 1 -11.22 -12.11 16.62
N ASN A 2 -10.39 -13.11 16.88
CA ASN A 2 -9.33 -13.04 17.90
C ASN A 2 -8.27 -11.97 17.51
N GLU A 3 -7.76 -11.21 18.48
CA GLU A 3 -6.68 -10.24 18.35
C GLU A 3 -5.45 -10.74 17.58
N ASP A 4 -5.04 -11.99 17.77
CA ASP A 4 -3.91 -12.60 17.05
C ASP A 4 -4.19 -12.73 15.55
N LEU A 5 -5.40 -13.15 15.19
CA LEU A 5 -5.81 -13.25 13.78
C LEU A 5 -6.00 -11.86 13.18
N PHE A 6 -6.60 -10.93 13.93
CA PHE A 6 -6.76 -9.55 13.51
C PHE A 6 -5.41 -8.85 13.28
N TRP A 7 -4.43 -9.09 14.16
CA TRP A 7 -3.06 -8.66 13.96
C TRP A 7 -2.47 -9.25 12.68
N ALA A 8 -2.59 -10.57 12.47
CA ALA A 8 -2.00 -11.24 11.31
C ALA A 8 -2.55 -10.76 9.96
N VAL A 9 -3.86 -10.49 9.85
CA VAL A 9 -4.46 -10.04 8.58
C VAL A 9 -4.09 -8.60 8.23
N ARG A 10 -3.68 -7.77 9.19
CA ARG A 10 -3.25 -6.36 8.99
C ARG A 10 -1.81 -6.20 8.49
N GLY A 11 -1.26 -7.22 7.82
CA GLY A 11 0.07 -7.13 7.20
C GLY A 11 0.71 -8.45 6.81
N GLY A 12 0.25 -9.59 7.34
CA GLY A 12 0.84 -10.92 7.10
C GLY A 12 0.55 -11.50 5.71
N GLY A 13 -0.28 -10.84 4.91
CA GLY A 13 -0.74 -11.30 3.61
C GLY A 13 -2.01 -12.14 3.72
N GLY A 14 -3.15 -11.56 3.32
CA GLY A 14 -4.49 -12.14 3.55
C GLY A 14 -4.65 -13.60 3.12
N ALA A 15 -4.06 -13.99 1.99
CA ALA A 15 -4.12 -15.35 1.45
C ALA A 15 -3.63 -16.46 2.41
N SER A 16 -2.84 -16.11 3.42
CA SER A 16 -2.34 -17.07 4.41
C SER A 16 -3.32 -17.31 5.57
N PHE A 17 -4.27 -16.41 5.82
CA PHE A 17 -5.05 -16.34 7.07
C PHE A 17 -6.56 -16.46 6.87
N GLY A 18 -7.05 -16.56 5.63
CA GLY A 18 -8.46 -16.79 5.31
C GLY A 18 -8.92 -16.01 4.08
N VAL A 19 -10.24 -16.00 3.85
CA VAL A 19 -10.89 -15.14 2.86
C VAL A 19 -11.42 -13.91 3.59
N ILE A 20 -10.84 -12.74 3.30
CA ILE A 20 -11.26 -11.48 3.92
C ILE A 20 -12.45 -10.95 3.12
N LEU A 21 -13.61 -10.85 3.77
CA LEU A 21 -14.86 -10.40 3.13
C LEU A 21 -14.98 -8.88 3.11
N ALA A 22 -14.60 -8.21 4.20
CA ALA A 22 -14.74 -6.77 4.35
C ALA A 22 -13.69 -6.19 5.31
N TRP A 23 -13.46 -4.89 5.21
CA TRP A 23 -12.64 -4.10 6.13
C TRP A 23 -13.46 -2.95 6.72
N LYS A 24 -13.45 -2.79 8.04
CA LYS A 24 -13.90 -1.56 8.70
C LYS A 24 -12.71 -0.60 8.73
N LEU A 25 -12.76 0.44 7.89
CA LEU A 25 -11.68 1.42 7.77
C LEU A 25 -11.93 2.62 8.69
N LYS A 26 -10.86 3.19 9.24
CA LYS A 26 -10.90 4.47 9.94
C LYS A 26 -10.48 5.56 8.97
N PHE A 27 -11.39 6.48 8.63
CA PHE A 27 -11.06 7.62 7.79
C PHE A 27 -10.12 8.59 8.49
N VAL A 28 -9.29 9.27 7.70
CA VAL A 28 -8.34 10.28 8.16
C VAL A 28 -8.75 11.65 7.62
N ARG A 29 -8.42 12.69 8.36
CA ARG A 29 -8.68 14.07 7.92
C ARG A 29 -7.62 14.49 6.92
N VAL A 30 -8.06 15.12 5.84
CA VAL A 30 -7.20 15.75 4.84
C VAL A 30 -7.69 17.19 4.64
N PRO A 31 -6.79 18.16 4.38
CA PRO A 31 -7.20 19.51 4.02
C PRO A 31 -8.04 19.52 2.74
N GLU A 32 -8.89 20.53 2.58
CA GLU A 32 -9.69 20.71 1.36
C GLU A 32 -8.81 20.83 0.11
N LYS A 33 -7.64 21.48 0.27
CA LYS A 33 -6.62 21.66 -0.76
C LYS A 33 -5.28 21.09 -0.31
N VAL A 34 -4.65 20.33 -1.19
CA VAL A 34 -3.29 19.81 -1.06
C VAL A 34 -2.45 20.33 -2.22
N THR A 35 -1.14 20.45 -2.03
CA THR A 35 -0.22 20.89 -3.07
C THR A 35 0.59 19.70 -3.57
N ILE A 36 0.52 19.41 -4.86
CA ILE A 36 1.32 18.37 -5.51
C ILE A 36 2.35 19.02 -6.41
N PHE A 37 3.54 18.44 -6.50
CA PHE A 37 4.54 18.90 -7.45
C PHE A 37 5.48 17.79 -7.91
N SER A 38 6.11 18.02 -9.06
CA SER A 38 7.24 17.23 -9.52
C SER A 38 8.38 18.08 -10.00
N ILE A 39 9.59 17.62 -9.72
CA ILE A 39 10.84 18.21 -10.19
C ILE A 39 11.60 17.15 -10.96
N HIS A 40 11.91 17.44 -12.23
CA HIS A 40 12.72 16.60 -13.09
C HIS A 40 14.17 17.09 -13.08
N ARG A 41 15.11 16.15 -12.96
CA ARG A 41 16.55 16.39 -13.05
C ARG A 41 17.23 15.23 -13.78
N LYS A 42 18.39 15.47 -14.37
CA LYS A 42 19.25 14.40 -14.86
C LYS A 42 20.09 13.88 -13.70
N LEU A 43 20.25 12.56 -13.57
CA LEU A 43 20.98 11.95 -12.47
C LEU A 43 22.44 12.45 -12.39
N ASN A 44 23.15 12.42 -13.52
CA ASN A 44 24.57 12.78 -13.62
C ASN A 44 24.91 14.22 -13.18
N SER A 45 23.95 15.14 -13.20
CA SER A 45 24.12 16.56 -12.86
C SER A 45 23.37 16.94 -11.58
N SER A 46 22.83 15.97 -10.85
CA SER A 46 22.06 16.20 -9.63
C SER A 46 22.35 15.15 -8.55
N ARG A 47 23.58 14.64 -8.52
CA ARG A 47 24.05 13.68 -7.51
C ARG A 47 23.99 14.26 -6.09
N ASP A 48 24.41 15.51 -5.90
CA ASP A 48 24.33 16.18 -4.59
C ASP A 48 22.88 16.29 -4.09
N LEU A 49 21.94 16.56 -5.01
CA LEU A 49 20.51 16.65 -4.68
C LEU A 49 19.93 15.28 -4.33
N LEU A 50 20.36 14.22 -5.02
CA LEU A 50 20.00 12.84 -4.68
C LEU A 50 20.51 12.47 -3.28
N GLN A 51 21.79 12.71 -3.01
CA GLN A 51 22.38 12.40 -1.71
C GLN A 51 21.71 13.22 -0.60
N LYS A 52 21.39 14.49 -0.86
CA LYS A 52 20.60 15.31 0.07
C LYS A 52 19.24 14.68 0.34
N TRP A 53 18.52 14.26 -0.70
CA TRP A 53 17.23 13.58 -0.56
C TRP A 53 17.33 12.30 0.28
N GLU A 54 18.35 11.45 0.07
CA GLU A 54 18.56 10.24 0.90
C GLU A 54 18.74 10.58 2.37
N ASN A 55 19.45 11.68 2.66
CA ASN A 55 19.77 12.11 4.02
C ASN A 55 18.60 12.74 4.76
N ILE A 56 17.71 13.49 4.09
CA ILE A 56 16.69 14.30 4.80
C ILE A 56 15.25 13.92 4.51
N SER A 57 14.96 13.14 3.46
CA SER A 57 13.57 12.83 3.05
C SER A 57 12.76 12.15 4.15
N HIS A 58 13.38 11.28 4.94
CA HIS A 58 12.79 10.57 6.08
C HIS A 58 12.63 11.44 7.34
N GLN A 59 13.08 12.70 7.30
CA GLN A 59 13.03 13.65 8.41
C GLN A 59 12.19 14.89 8.09
N LEU A 60 11.57 14.92 6.90
CA LEU A 60 10.70 16.02 6.51
C LEU A 60 9.50 16.11 7.46
N PRO A 61 8.88 17.31 7.58
CA PRO A 61 7.62 17.47 8.29
C PRO A 61 6.56 16.45 7.83
N GLU A 62 5.72 15.98 8.74
CA GLU A 62 4.77 14.90 8.47
C GLU A 62 3.78 15.19 7.32
N ASN A 63 3.55 16.46 7.03
CA ASN A 63 2.68 16.91 5.95
C ASN A 63 3.39 16.96 4.59
N LEU A 64 4.71 16.77 4.49
CA LEU A 64 5.47 16.82 3.25
C LEU A 64 6.04 15.45 2.86
N PHE A 65 5.47 14.86 1.82
CA PHE A 65 5.95 13.61 1.23
C PHE A 65 6.63 13.87 -0.11
N ILE A 66 7.87 13.39 -0.28
CA ILE A 66 8.63 13.53 -1.53
C ILE A 66 9.25 12.18 -1.88
N ARG A 67 8.64 11.44 -2.80
CA ARG A 67 9.25 10.21 -3.36
C ARG A 67 10.15 10.54 -4.54
N LEU A 68 11.05 9.61 -4.83
CA LEU A 68 11.93 9.70 -5.98
C LEU A 68 11.67 8.53 -6.93
N LEU A 69 11.48 8.84 -8.21
CA LEU A 69 11.50 7.84 -9.27
C LEU A 69 12.78 8.02 -10.08
N ILE A 70 13.42 6.91 -10.40
CA ILE A 70 14.58 6.84 -11.28
C ILE A 70 14.21 5.93 -12.45
N GLN A 71 14.34 6.45 -13.66
CA GLN A 71 14.02 5.71 -14.89
C GLN A 71 14.83 6.25 -16.06
N ASN A 72 14.95 5.47 -17.13
CA ASN A 72 15.55 5.97 -18.37
C ASN A 72 14.52 6.83 -19.13
N GLY A 73 14.90 8.07 -19.43
CA GLY A 73 14.12 9.03 -20.20
C GLY A 73 14.65 9.25 -21.62
N GLY A 74 13.74 9.63 -22.52
CA GLY A 74 14.07 10.08 -23.88
C GLY A 74 14.60 9.00 -24.84
N VAL A 75 14.96 9.43 -26.05
CA VAL A 75 15.54 8.58 -27.11
C VAL A 75 16.97 8.16 -26.76
N GLU A 76 17.67 8.95 -25.94
CA GLU A 76 19.08 8.76 -25.57
C GLU A 76 19.31 7.88 -24.32
N ARG A 77 18.24 7.33 -23.70
CA ARG A 77 18.32 6.51 -22.47
C ARG A 77 19.13 7.16 -21.35
N GLN A 78 18.84 8.43 -21.05
CA GLN A 78 19.49 9.11 -19.92
C GLN A 78 18.70 8.85 -18.64
N GLU A 79 19.39 8.55 -17.54
CA GLU A 79 18.78 8.36 -16.23
C GLU A 79 18.22 9.69 -15.70
N GLU A 80 16.91 9.71 -15.48
CA GLU A 80 16.20 10.86 -14.96
C GLU A 80 15.77 10.62 -13.51
N LEU A 81 15.98 11.65 -12.69
CA LEU A 81 15.42 11.78 -11.35
C LEU A 81 14.10 12.54 -11.45
N PHE A 82 13.03 11.90 -10.99
CA PHE A 82 11.70 12.49 -10.90
C PHE A 82 11.26 12.53 -9.43
N PHE A 83 11.50 13.65 -8.78
CA PHE A 83 11.00 13.92 -7.44
C PHE A 83 9.52 14.21 -7.55
N GLN A 84 8.68 13.38 -6.95
CA GLN A 84 7.22 13.52 -6.97
C GLN A 84 6.71 13.68 -5.55
N SER A 85 5.87 14.69 -5.34
CA SER A 85 5.52 15.15 -4.01
C SER A 85 4.03 15.41 -3.81
N GLN A 86 3.61 15.25 -2.55
CA GLN A 86 2.36 15.76 -2.03
C GLN A 86 2.60 16.43 -0.67
N TYR A 87 2.11 17.66 -0.55
CA TYR A 87 2.06 18.44 0.68
C TYR A 87 0.61 18.59 1.15
N LEU A 88 0.33 18.22 2.40
CA LEU A 88 -0.99 18.37 3.03
C LEU A 88 -1.19 19.81 3.52
N GLY A 89 -1.33 20.74 2.56
CA GLY A 89 -1.60 22.15 2.82
C GLY A 89 -1.51 23.00 1.55
N PRO A 90 -1.73 24.32 1.68
CA PRO A 90 -1.67 25.26 0.57
C PRO A 90 -0.23 25.54 0.12
N VAL A 91 -0.07 26.02 -1.11
CA VAL A 91 1.25 26.33 -1.69
C VAL A 91 2.04 27.36 -0.87
N ASP A 92 1.35 28.32 -0.26
CA ASP A 92 1.97 29.41 0.51
C ASP A 92 2.75 28.92 1.74
N GLU A 93 2.36 27.77 2.31
CA GLU A 93 3.09 27.11 3.40
C GLU A 93 4.18 26.17 2.89
N LEU A 94 3.98 25.58 1.70
CA LEU A 94 4.95 24.68 1.08
C LEU A 94 6.22 25.42 0.66
N ILE A 95 6.10 26.59 0.03
CA ILE A 95 7.27 27.29 -0.54
C ILE A 95 8.35 27.59 0.52
N PRO A 96 8.03 28.12 1.72
CA PRO A 96 9.02 28.28 2.80
C PRO A 96 9.71 26.97 3.19
N LEU A 97 8.97 25.87 3.30
CA LEU A 97 9.53 24.55 3.63
C LEU A 97 10.50 24.09 2.54
N LEU A 98 10.14 24.23 1.26
CA LEU A 98 11.04 23.86 0.17
C LEU A 98 12.29 24.74 0.15
N ARG A 99 12.20 26.04 0.45
CA ARG A 99 13.40 26.90 0.57
C ARG A 99 14.32 26.45 1.71
N GLN A 100 13.77 25.93 2.80
CA GLN A 100 14.54 25.43 3.92
C GLN A 100 15.20 24.07 3.60
N TYR A 101 14.44 23.11 3.08
CA TYR A 101 14.89 21.73 2.93
C TYR A 101 15.47 21.42 1.54
N PHE A 102 14.88 21.96 0.47
CA PHE A 102 15.28 21.70 -0.93
C PHE A 102 15.27 22.97 -1.80
N PRO A 103 16.05 24.01 -1.48
CA PRO A 103 16.14 25.23 -2.29
C PRO A 103 16.52 24.94 -3.75
N GLU A 104 17.22 23.83 -4.01
CA GLU A 104 17.63 23.36 -5.34
C GLU A 104 16.45 23.00 -6.26
N PHE A 105 15.27 22.73 -5.69
CA PHE A 105 14.06 22.56 -6.51
C PHE A 105 13.64 23.87 -7.16
N ASN A 106 13.93 25.00 -6.51
CA ASN A 106 13.58 26.34 -6.95
C ASN A 106 12.09 26.46 -7.33
N LEU A 107 11.21 25.77 -6.61
CA LEU A 107 9.77 25.85 -6.89
C LEU A 107 9.24 27.19 -6.39
N GLU A 108 8.49 27.89 -7.23
CA GLU A 108 7.86 29.15 -6.89
C GLU A 108 6.34 29.00 -6.83
N ARG A 109 5.68 29.90 -6.08
CA ARG A 109 4.22 29.88 -5.92
C ARG A 109 3.48 29.86 -7.26
N ASN A 110 3.95 30.66 -8.22
CA ASN A 110 3.30 30.82 -9.52
C ASN A 110 3.38 29.54 -10.37
N ASP A 111 4.37 28.66 -10.13
CA ASP A 111 4.48 27.36 -10.82
C ASP A 111 3.26 26.47 -10.56
N CYS A 112 2.52 26.71 -9.47
CA CYS A 112 1.36 25.91 -9.06
C CYS A 112 0.04 26.33 -9.69
N PHE A 113 0.03 27.47 -10.41
CA PHE A 113 -1.17 28.07 -11.01
C PHE A 113 -1.04 28.29 -12.52
N GLN A 114 0.00 27.72 -13.14
CA GLN A 114 0.24 27.81 -14.58
C GLN A 114 0.03 26.44 -15.24
N GLU A 115 -0.58 26.44 -16.42
CA GLU A 115 -0.66 25.22 -17.23
C GLU A 115 0.70 24.94 -17.88
N ASN A 116 1.48 24.03 -17.31
CA ASN A 116 2.68 23.50 -17.96
C ASN A 116 2.27 22.46 -19.01
N ILE A 117 1.91 22.94 -20.21
CA ILE A 117 1.38 22.14 -21.34
C ILE A 117 2.50 21.37 -22.07
N THR A 118 3.78 21.61 -21.78
CA THR A 118 4.89 20.98 -22.51
C THR A 118 5.29 19.61 -21.92
N SER A 119 5.47 18.65 -22.84
CA SER A 119 6.22 17.42 -22.58
C SER A 119 7.68 17.80 -22.28
N GLY A 120 8.21 17.40 -21.13
CA GLY A 120 9.56 17.77 -20.68
C GLY A 120 9.64 18.95 -19.71
N ALA A 121 8.51 19.44 -19.17
CA ALA A 121 8.52 20.47 -18.14
C ALA A 121 9.38 20.07 -16.92
N VAL A 122 10.39 20.87 -16.61
CA VAL A 122 11.35 20.64 -15.51
C VAL A 122 10.69 20.67 -14.13
N LYS A 123 9.59 21.42 -14.01
CA LYS A 123 8.77 21.53 -12.79
C LYS A 123 7.30 21.46 -13.18
N ARG A 124 6.48 20.84 -12.33
CA ARG A 124 5.01 20.92 -12.38
C ARG A 124 4.51 21.07 -10.97
N CYS A 125 3.52 21.92 -10.74
CA CYS A 125 2.88 22.05 -9.44
C CYS A 125 1.40 22.35 -9.62
N TYR A 126 0.57 21.89 -8.69
CA TYR A 126 -0.86 22.16 -8.68
C TYR A 126 -1.38 22.18 -7.23
N GLU A 127 -2.33 23.08 -6.97
CA GLU A 127 -3.15 23.04 -5.75
C GLU A 127 -4.50 22.40 -6.08
N VAL A 128 -4.78 21.23 -5.50
CA VAL A 128 -5.90 20.35 -5.88
C VAL A 128 -6.58 19.77 -4.65
N SER A 129 -7.76 19.18 -4.81
CA SER A 129 -8.32 18.34 -3.74
C SER A 129 -7.50 17.06 -3.55
N TRP A 130 -7.57 16.44 -2.36
CA TRP A 130 -6.85 15.19 -2.10
C TRP A 130 -7.21 14.07 -3.10
N ILE A 131 -8.47 13.96 -3.53
CA ILE A 131 -8.85 12.90 -4.48
C ILE A 131 -8.25 13.12 -5.87
N GLN A 132 -8.06 14.38 -6.29
CA GLN A 132 -7.42 14.72 -7.56
C GLN A 132 -5.91 14.43 -7.54
N SER A 133 -5.26 14.48 -6.36
CA SER A 133 -3.84 14.09 -6.26
C SER A 133 -3.63 12.61 -6.56
N ALA A 134 -4.64 11.75 -6.37
CA ALA A 134 -4.55 10.34 -6.75
C ALA A 134 -4.28 10.16 -8.26
N PHE A 135 -4.87 11.00 -9.11
CA PHE A 135 -4.60 10.99 -10.55
C PHE A 135 -3.16 11.34 -10.88
N TYR A 136 -2.60 12.30 -10.15
CA TYR A 136 -1.23 12.74 -10.32
C TYR A 136 -0.22 11.62 -10.06
N PHE A 137 -0.42 10.84 -8.98
CA PHE A 137 0.43 9.69 -8.68
C PHE A 137 0.25 8.51 -9.66
N TYR A 138 -0.90 8.44 -10.34
CA TYR A 138 -1.17 7.46 -11.40
C TYR A 138 -0.77 7.96 -12.81
N PHE A 139 -0.09 9.11 -12.91
CA PHE A 139 0.27 9.74 -14.20
C PHE A 139 -0.94 10.01 -15.11
N ARG A 140 -2.12 10.25 -14.52
CA ARG A 140 -3.33 10.72 -15.21
C ARG A 140 -3.42 12.24 -15.11
N LYS A 141 -4.23 12.83 -16.00
CA LYS A 141 -4.54 14.26 -15.93
C LYS A 141 -5.32 14.53 -14.64
N ILE A 142 -4.91 15.55 -13.89
CA ILE A 142 -5.61 15.96 -12.65
C ILE A 142 -7.04 16.46 -12.89
N THR A 143 -7.33 16.83 -14.14
CA THR A 143 -8.66 17.25 -14.63
C THR A 143 -9.53 16.08 -15.11
N SER A 144 -9.07 14.83 -14.97
CA SER A 144 -9.88 13.66 -15.32
C SER A 144 -11.13 13.56 -14.43
N PRO A 145 -12.27 13.05 -14.97
CA PRO A 145 -13.47 12.77 -14.18
C PRO A 145 -13.20 11.74 -13.07
N LEU A 146 -13.83 11.90 -11.91
CA LEU A 146 -13.65 11.01 -10.74
C LEU A 146 -14.11 9.59 -11.01
N GLU A 147 -15.07 9.42 -11.92
CA GLU A 147 -15.66 8.14 -12.34
C GLU A 147 -14.61 7.20 -12.94
N VAL A 148 -13.47 7.72 -13.41
CA VAL A 148 -12.33 6.91 -13.87
C VAL A 148 -11.77 6.05 -12.73
N LEU A 149 -11.90 6.44 -11.47
CA LEU A 149 -11.50 5.61 -10.32
C LEU A 149 -12.43 4.42 -10.09
N LEU A 150 -13.65 4.46 -10.66
CA LEU A 150 -14.61 3.36 -10.61
C LEU A 150 -14.43 2.39 -11.78
N ASP A 151 -13.57 2.73 -12.74
CA ASP A 151 -13.29 1.89 -13.89
C ASP A 151 -12.59 0.59 -13.48
N LYS A 152 -13.26 -0.53 -13.71
CA LYS A 152 -12.77 -1.89 -13.45
C LYS A 152 -12.32 -2.60 -14.73
N THR A 153 -12.18 -1.88 -15.84
CA THR A 153 -11.82 -2.46 -17.12
C THR A 153 -10.42 -3.03 -17.06
N ILE A 154 -10.29 -4.31 -17.41
CA ILE A 154 -9.00 -4.98 -17.50
C ILE A 154 -8.34 -4.56 -18.82
N PRO A 155 -7.12 -4.00 -18.81
CA PRO A 155 -6.42 -3.63 -20.04
C PRO A 155 -6.32 -4.82 -21.00
N THR A 156 -6.71 -4.63 -22.25
CA THR A 156 -6.60 -5.65 -23.31
C THR A 156 -5.15 -5.85 -23.73
N GLN A 157 -4.34 -4.79 -23.66
CA GLN A 157 -2.91 -4.86 -23.86
C GLN A 157 -2.23 -5.40 -22.60
N LYS A 158 -1.58 -6.56 -22.74
CA LYS A 158 -0.80 -7.16 -21.66
C LYS A 158 0.54 -6.42 -21.54
N HIS A 159 0.82 -5.95 -20.32
CA HIS A 159 2.13 -5.47 -19.92
C HIS A 159 2.68 -6.42 -18.87
N TYR A 160 3.84 -6.98 -19.15
CA TYR A 160 4.53 -7.92 -18.27
C TYR A 160 5.60 -7.16 -17.50
N TYR A 161 5.84 -7.56 -16.27
CA TYR A 161 6.93 -6.99 -15.49
C TYR A 161 7.45 -8.00 -14.48
N LYS A 162 8.69 -7.78 -14.06
CA LYS A 162 9.28 -8.37 -12.85
C LYS A 162 9.56 -7.21 -11.90
N GLY A 163 9.24 -7.41 -10.63
CA GLY A 163 9.57 -6.48 -9.57
C GLY A 163 10.18 -7.16 -8.36
N THR A 164 10.93 -6.39 -7.57
CA THR A 164 11.43 -6.78 -6.25
C THR A 164 11.61 -5.53 -5.39
N SER A 165 12.08 -5.67 -4.15
CA SER A 165 12.27 -4.51 -3.27
C SER A 165 13.33 -4.70 -2.22
N ASP A 166 13.81 -3.56 -1.70
CA ASP A 166 14.70 -3.47 -0.55
C ASP A 166 14.24 -2.36 0.40
N PHE A 167 14.82 -2.33 1.59
CA PHE A 167 14.81 -1.17 2.47
C PHE A 167 16.23 -0.66 2.67
N VAL A 168 16.40 0.66 2.73
CA VAL A 168 17.68 1.31 3.00
C VAL A 168 17.71 1.85 4.42
N ARG A 169 18.82 1.65 5.13
CA ARG A 169 19.02 2.14 6.51
C ARG A 169 20.11 3.22 6.62
N THR A 170 20.97 3.32 5.63
CA THR A 170 22.05 4.30 5.52
C THR A 170 22.12 4.77 4.08
N PRO A 171 22.37 6.06 3.79
CA PRO A 171 22.45 6.56 2.42
C PRO A 171 23.41 5.74 1.55
N ILE A 172 23.03 5.53 0.29
CA ILE A 172 23.84 4.79 -0.68
C ILE A 172 25.08 5.64 -1.00
N PRO A 173 26.30 5.10 -0.88
CA PRO A 173 27.51 5.83 -1.23
C PRO A 173 27.61 6.02 -2.75
N GLU A 174 28.48 6.95 -3.18
CA GLU A 174 28.72 7.26 -4.59
C GLU A 174 28.96 6.02 -5.46
N SER A 175 29.75 5.07 -4.98
CA SER A 175 30.04 3.81 -5.69
C SER A 175 28.80 2.95 -5.96
N GLY A 176 27.78 3.05 -5.11
CA GLY A 176 26.49 2.39 -5.32
C GLY A 176 25.69 3.05 -6.44
N TRP A 177 25.72 4.39 -6.49
CA TRP A 177 25.06 5.15 -7.55
C TRP A 177 25.75 4.99 -8.91
N GLU A 178 27.09 4.98 -8.96
CA GLU A 178 27.86 4.66 -10.18
C GLU A 178 27.53 3.25 -10.71
N MET A 179 27.34 2.28 -9.81
CA MET A 179 26.90 0.94 -10.18
C MET A 179 25.48 0.96 -10.76
N ILE A 180 24.54 1.67 -10.12
CA ILE A 180 23.15 1.78 -10.59
C ILE A 180 23.11 2.37 -11.99
N GLU A 181 23.84 3.46 -12.24
CA GLU A 181 23.97 4.09 -13.57
C GLU A 181 24.45 3.09 -14.62
N ARG A 182 25.59 2.45 -14.37
CA ARG A 182 26.15 1.46 -15.29
C ARG A 182 25.14 0.36 -15.61
N THR A 183 24.43 -0.15 -14.61
CA THR A 183 23.45 -1.23 -14.79
C THR A 183 22.16 -0.74 -15.46
N PHE A 184 21.74 0.51 -15.25
CA PHE A 184 20.59 1.13 -15.92
C PHE A 184 20.81 1.33 -17.42
N LEU A 185 22.05 1.63 -17.86
CA LEU A 185 22.39 1.76 -19.28
C LEU A 185 22.21 0.45 -20.07
N GLU A 186 22.25 -0.70 -19.39
CA GLU A 186 22.09 -2.02 -20.00
C GLU A 186 20.62 -2.35 -20.36
N GLU A 187 19.65 -1.58 -19.86
CA GLU A 187 18.21 -1.85 -20.00
C GLU A 187 17.46 -0.63 -20.55
N ALA A 188 16.47 -0.86 -21.42
CA ALA A 188 15.70 0.21 -22.03
C ALA A 188 14.60 0.74 -21.11
N GLY A 189 14.00 -0.11 -20.28
CA GLY A 189 12.88 0.25 -19.40
C GLY A 189 13.08 -0.05 -17.91
N PRO A 190 14.25 0.25 -17.30
CA PRO A 190 14.43 0.08 -15.87
C PRO A 190 13.68 1.16 -15.11
N ARG A 191 13.16 0.81 -13.93
CA ARG A 191 12.57 1.78 -13.00
C ARG A 191 12.88 1.42 -11.56
N MET A 192 13.29 2.42 -10.79
CA MET A 192 13.36 2.40 -9.33
C MET A 192 12.40 3.44 -8.76
N ILE A 193 11.66 3.06 -7.71
CA ILE A 193 10.80 3.97 -6.95
C ILE A 193 11.26 3.92 -5.50
N LEU A 194 11.69 5.07 -4.98
CA LEU A 194 12.20 5.22 -3.63
C LEU A 194 11.20 6.06 -2.83
N GLU A 195 10.59 5.50 -1.79
CA GLU A 195 9.56 6.19 -1.01
C GLU A 195 10.05 6.39 0.43
N PRO A 196 10.11 7.63 0.93
CA PRO A 196 10.62 7.90 2.26
C PRO A 196 9.73 7.27 3.32
N LEU A 197 10.36 6.66 4.32
CA LEU A 197 9.73 6.35 5.59
C LEU A 197 9.91 7.57 6.53
N GLY A 198 10.06 7.37 7.83
CA GLY A 198 10.07 8.47 8.78
C GLY A 198 8.67 8.89 9.24
N GLY A 199 8.58 10.08 9.85
CA GLY A 199 7.33 10.61 10.43
C GLY A 199 6.57 9.56 11.24
N LYS A 200 5.28 9.38 10.92
CA LYS A 200 4.41 8.38 11.57
C LYS A 200 4.95 6.95 11.51
N MET A 201 5.70 6.57 10.48
CA MET A 201 6.28 5.22 10.36
C MET A 201 7.34 4.94 11.44
N ASN A 202 7.98 5.98 11.99
CA ASN A 202 8.94 5.84 13.08
C ASN A 202 8.28 5.75 14.47
N GLU A 203 7.03 6.19 14.60
CA GLU A 203 6.28 6.14 15.86
C GLU A 203 5.66 4.77 16.11
N ILE A 204 5.32 4.05 15.05
CA ILE A 204 4.69 2.74 15.11
C ILE A 204 5.75 1.68 15.45
N SER A 205 5.46 0.85 16.46
CA SER A 205 6.35 -0.25 16.83
C SER A 205 6.46 -1.29 15.70
N GLU A 206 7.66 -1.86 15.51
CA GLU A 206 7.90 -2.93 14.53
C GLU A 206 6.98 -4.14 14.72
N SER A 207 6.50 -4.39 15.94
CA SER A 207 5.62 -5.52 16.27
C SER A 207 4.13 -5.16 16.32
N GLU A 208 3.75 -3.89 16.16
CA GLU A 208 2.35 -3.44 16.26
C GLU A 208 1.46 -4.08 15.19
N THR A 209 2.04 -4.32 14.02
CA THR A 209 1.45 -5.05 12.90
C THR A 209 2.50 -6.00 12.33
N PRO A 210 2.12 -6.99 11.49
CA PRO A 210 3.09 -7.88 10.88
C PRO A 210 4.14 -7.17 10.01
N PHE A 211 3.81 -6.01 9.43
CA PHE A 211 4.75 -5.18 8.68
C PHE A 211 5.79 -4.55 9.63
N PRO A 212 7.06 -5.00 9.58
CA PRO A 212 8.06 -4.66 10.59
C PRO A 212 8.91 -3.44 10.22
N HIS A 213 8.85 -2.96 8.98
CA HIS A 213 9.81 -1.98 8.47
C HIS A 213 9.42 -0.56 8.93
N ARG A 214 9.79 -0.22 10.15
CA ARG A 214 9.46 1.03 10.84
C ARG A 214 10.73 1.87 11.05
N LYS A 215 10.91 2.41 12.25
CA LYS A 215 12.08 3.20 12.68
C LYS A 215 13.40 2.53 12.30
N GLY A 216 14.32 3.32 11.76
CA GLY A 216 15.65 2.86 11.34
C GLY A 216 15.75 2.50 9.85
N ASN A 217 14.64 2.54 9.10
CA ASN A 217 14.65 2.50 7.63
C ASN A 217 14.40 3.92 7.10
N LEU A 218 15.25 4.38 6.18
CA LEU A 218 15.16 5.71 5.57
C LEU A 218 14.07 5.73 4.50
N TYR A 219 14.07 4.73 3.62
CA TYR A 219 13.11 4.57 2.53
C TYR A 219 13.04 3.11 2.09
N ASN A 220 11.93 2.73 1.45
CA ASN A 220 11.85 1.51 0.65
C ASN A 220 12.34 1.79 -0.77
N ILE A 221 12.79 0.75 -1.47
CA ILE A 221 13.06 0.79 -2.91
C ILE A 221 12.21 -0.28 -3.55
N GLN A 222 11.45 0.08 -4.57
CA GLN A 222 10.87 -0.87 -5.52
C GLN A 222 11.68 -0.85 -6.81
N TYR A 223 12.18 -2.01 -7.24
CA TYR A 223 12.83 -2.17 -8.53
C TYR A 223 11.85 -2.86 -9.48
N THR A 224 11.71 -2.35 -10.70
CA THR A 224 10.86 -2.97 -11.72
C THR A 224 11.52 -2.89 -13.09
N VAL A 225 11.25 -3.90 -13.91
CA VAL A 225 11.52 -3.89 -15.35
C VAL A 225 10.28 -4.41 -16.07
N GLY A 226 9.80 -3.65 -17.05
CA GLY A 226 8.60 -3.96 -17.82
C GLY A 226 8.91 -4.31 -19.27
N TRP A 227 8.06 -5.13 -19.89
CA TRP A 227 8.16 -5.51 -21.31
C TRP A 227 6.78 -5.85 -21.90
N SER A 228 6.70 -5.83 -23.24
CA SER A 228 5.45 -6.09 -23.98
C SER A 228 5.43 -7.47 -24.64
N ASP A 229 6.57 -7.95 -25.17
CA ASP A 229 6.70 -9.30 -25.73
C ASP A 229 7.15 -10.29 -24.66
N ASN A 230 6.30 -11.26 -24.33
CA ASN A 230 6.59 -12.28 -23.32
C ASN A 230 7.13 -13.59 -23.92
N SER A 231 7.83 -13.51 -25.04
CA SER A 231 8.67 -14.62 -25.50
C SER A 231 9.70 -14.99 -24.41
N GLU A 232 10.03 -16.29 -24.33
CA GLU A 232 10.92 -16.82 -23.29
C GLU A 232 12.28 -16.09 -23.30
N SER A 233 12.81 -15.80 -24.49
CA SER A 233 14.07 -15.06 -24.66
C SER A 233 14.03 -13.68 -24.00
N ILE A 234 13.00 -12.88 -24.29
CA ILE A 234 12.86 -11.53 -23.75
C ILE A 234 12.62 -11.58 -22.24
N SER A 235 11.66 -12.38 -21.78
CA SER A 235 11.32 -12.46 -20.36
C SER A 235 12.49 -12.97 -19.50
N SER A 236 13.24 -13.98 -19.95
CA SER A 236 14.45 -14.45 -19.28
C SER A 236 15.54 -13.38 -19.23
N GLN A 237 15.74 -12.61 -20.31
CA GLN A 237 16.69 -11.48 -20.32
C GLN A 237 16.31 -10.41 -19.29
N LYS A 238 15.03 -9.99 -19.25
CA LYS A 238 14.55 -8.97 -18.29
C LYS A 238 14.69 -9.44 -16.85
N MET A 239 14.33 -10.70 -16.57
CA MET A 239 14.47 -11.28 -15.24
C MET A 239 15.95 -11.40 -14.82
N ALA A 240 16.84 -11.80 -15.73
CA ALA A 240 18.28 -11.88 -15.46
C ALA A 240 18.87 -10.50 -15.12
N TRP A 241 18.49 -9.45 -15.87
CA TRP A 241 18.92 -8.09 -15.61
C TRP A 241 18.47 -7.60 -14.22
N LEU A 242 17.20 -7.80 -13.84
CA LEU A 242 16.73 -7.36 -12.52
C LEU A 242 17.42 -8.14 -11.39
N ARG A 243 17.65 -9.44 -11.57
CA ARG A 243 18.39 -10.27 -10.60
C ARG A 243 19.84 -9.80 -10.44
N LYS A 244 20.48 -9.36 -11.53
CA LYS A 244 21.81 -8.74 -11.50
C LYS A 244 21.77 -7.45 -10.67
N LEU A 245 20.88 -6.51 -10.98
CA LEU A 245 20.76 -5.25 -10.23
C LEU A 245 20.49 -5.50 -8.75
N TYR A 246 19.53 -6.37 -8.42
CA TYR A 246 19.23 -6.73 -7.04
C TYR A 246 20.45 -7.34 -6.33
N LYS A 247 21.21 -8.23 -6.99
CA LYS A 247 22.45 -8.76 -6.41
C LYS A 247 23.49 -7.66 -6.15
N GLU A 248 23.71 -6.76 -7.11
CA GLU A 248 24.69 -5.67 -6.97
C GLU A 248 24.30 -4.65 -5.89
N MET A 249 23.00 -4.50 -5.59
CA MET A 249 22.48 -3.65 -4.51
C MET A 249 22.72 -4.20 -3.09
N GLU A 250 23.07 -5.49 -2.94
CA GLU A 250 23.22 -6.16 -1.64
C GLU A 250 24.09 -5.41 -0.61
N PRO A 251 25.24 -4.79 -0.97
CA PRO A 251 26.09 -4.10 -0.01
C PRO A 251 25.51 -2.78 0.52
N TYR A 252 24.49 -2.22 -0.15
CA TYR A 252 24.00 -0.85 0.06
C TYR A 252 22.63 -0.79 0.75
N VAL A 253 22.00 -1.94 1.00
CA VAL A 253 20.65 -2.04 1.56
C VAL A 253 20.69 -2.69 2.95
N ALA A 254 19.53 -2.81 3.59
CA ALA A 254 19.40 -3.50 4.86
C ALA A 254 20.05 -4.90 4.78
N LYS A 255 20.76 -5.27 5.84
CA LYS A 255 21.43 -6.57 5.99
C LYS A 255 21.06 -7.22 7.31
N SER A 256 21.08 -8.55 7.33
CA SER A 256 20.80 -9.40 8.50
C SER A 256 19.43 -9.17 9.17
N PRO A 257 18.30 -9.49 8.51
CA PRO A 257 18.19 -9.99 7.13
C PRO A 257 18.16 -8.86 6.10
N ARG A 258 18.42 -9.20 4.83
CA ARG A 258 18.08 -8.31 3.71
C ARG A 258 16.57 -8.30 3.50
N THR A 259 15.94 -7.18 3.81
CA THR A 259 14.49 -7.03 3.96
C THR A 259 13.78 -6.55 2.71
N ALA A 260 12.55 -6.99 2.50
CA ALA A 260 11.72 -6.65 1.35
C ALA A 260 10.25 -6.50 1.74
N TYR A 261 9.45 -5.81 0.93
CA TYR A 261 8.04 -5.62 1.23
C TYR A 261 7.16 -6.75 0.69
N ARG A 262 6.32 -7.34 1.53
CA ARG A 262 5.45 -8.49 1.19
C ARG A 262 4.54 -8.25 -0.03
N ASN A 263 4.04 -7.03 -0.23
CA ASN A 263 3.16 -6.74 -1.37
C ASN A 263 3.93 -6.58 -2.70
N TYR A 264 5.25 -6.44 -2.65
CA TYR A 264 6.15 -6.60 -3.80
C TYR A 264 6.66 -8.04 -3.83
N ARG A 265 5.72 -8.98 -4.03
CA ARG A 265 5.98 -10.42 -3.93
C ARG A 265 7.08 -10.85 -4.88
N ASP A 266 8.13 -11.43 -4.30
CA ASP A 266 9.22 -12.04 -5.03
C ASP A 266 9.39 -13.51 -4.64
N LEU A 267 9.22 -14.40 -5.63
CA LEU A 267 9.41 -15.84 -5.46
C LEU A 267 10.88 -16.24 -5.53
N ASP A 268 11.78 -15.36 -5.99
CA ASP A 268 13.23 -15.61 -6.01
C ASP A 268 13.80 -15.69 -4.58
N PHE A 269 13.08 -15.19 -3.56
CA PHE A 269 13.47 -15.35 -2.16
C PHE A 269 13.23 -16.76 -1.63
N GLY A 270 12.32 -17.51 -2.25
CA GLY A 270 11.97 -18.88 -1.88
C GLY A 270 10.47 -19.14 -1.86
N THR A 271 10.14 -20.42 -1.91
CA THR A 271 8.76 -20.93 -1.91
C THR A 271 8.64 -22.12 -0.95
N ASN A 272 7.40 -22.42 -0.53
CA ASN A 272 7.12 -23.69 0.13
C ASN A 272 7.06 -24.79 -0.94
N GLN A 273 7.94 -25.79 -0.81
CA GLN A 273 7.93 -27.02 -1.60
C GLN A 273 7.07 -28.08 -0.90
N GLU A 274 6.87 -29.26 -1.50
CA GLU A 274 6.07 -30.34 -0.90
C GLU A 274 6.54 -30.71 0.52
N ASN A 275 7.86 -30.69 0.77
CA ASN A 275 8.48 -30.91 2.07
C ASN A 275 8.66 -29.60 2.88
N TYR A 276 7.59 -28.79 2.95
CA TYR A 276 7.62 -27.50 3.64
C TYR A 276 7.95 -27.67 5.13
N SER A 277 8.70 -26.70 5.66
CA SER A 277 8.98 -26.63 7.09
C SER A 277 9.07 -25.16 7.50
N TYR A 278 8.79 -24.89 8.78
CA TYR A 278 8.97 -23.55 9.35
C TYR A 278 10.42 -23.05 9.15
N SER A 279 11.42 -23.91 9.36
CA SER A 279 12.84 -23.56 9.21
C SER A 279 13.21 -23.13 7.79
N LYS A 280 12.68 -23.81 6.75
CA LYS A 280 12.89 -23.40 5.34
C LYS A 280 12.16 -22.11 5.03
N ALA A 281 10.92 -21.98 5.51
CA ALA A 281 10.11 -20.79 5.30
C ALA A 281 10.68 -19.55 5.98
N LYS A 282 11.37 -19.72 7.12
CA LYS A 282 12.03 -18.65 7.87
C LYS A 282 13.01 -17.84 7.01
N MET A 283 13.72 -18.49 6.07
CA MET A 283 14.69 -17.84 5.18
C MET A 283 14.10 -16.68 4.36
N TRP A 284 12.89 -16.85 3.82
CA TRP A 284 12.18 -15.78 3.10
C TRP A 284 11.18 -15.04 4.00
N GLY A 285 10.66 -15.70 5.02
CA GLY A 285 9.72 -15.13 5.98
C GLY A 285 10.30 -13.96 6.74
N GLU A 286 11.53 -14.08 7.24
CA GLU A 286 12.20 -12.99 7.95
C GLU A 286 12.58 -11.83 7.02
N LYS A 287 12.76 -12.06 5.71
CA LYS A 287 12.93 -10.94 4.76
C LYS A 287 11.71 -10.03 4.73
N TYR A 288 10.51 -10.61 4.77
CA TYR A 288 9.24 -9.87 4.71
C TYR A 288 8.76 -9.36 6.07
N PHE A 289 9.08 -10.07 7.15
CA PHE A 289 8.43 -9.87 8.44
C PHE A 289 9.41 -9.70 9.62
N ASN A 290 10.72 -9.77 9.41
CA ASN A 290 11.72 -9.79 10.48
C ASN A 290 11.28 -10.75 11.61
N GLY A 291 11.40 -10.33 12.87
CA GLY A 291 10.97 -11.11 14.04
C GLY A 291 9.47 -11.41 14.11
N ASN A 292 8.62 -10.70 13.35
CA ASN A 292 7.18 -10.97 13.33
C ASN A 292 6.83 -12.29 12.63
N PHE A 293 7.76 -12.87 11.86
CA PHE A 293 7.52 -14.14 11.17
C PHE A 293 7.19 -15.29 12.13
N GLU A 294 7.82 -15.32 13.31
CA GLU A 294 7.55 -16.36 14.30
C GLU A 294 6.13 -16.27 14.84
N ARG A 295 5.68 -15.05 15.19
CA ARG A 295 4.30 -14.83 15.64
C ARG A 295 3.31 -15.21 14.54
N LEU A 296 3.57 -14.84 13.28
CA LEU A 296 2.74 -15.26 12.14
C LEU A 296 2.64 -16.79 12.04
N GLY A 297 3.75 -17.51 12.20
CA GLY A 297 3.77 -18.98 12.24
C GLY A 297 2.91 -19.56 13.36
N LYS A 298 2.99 -18.98 14.57
CA LYS A 298 2.16 -19.35 15.71
C LYS A 298 0.67 -19.11 15.45
N VAL A 299 0.29 -17.96 14.90
CA VAL A 299 -1.10 -17.67 14.54
C VAL A 299 -1.59 -18.64 13.47
N LYS A 300 -0.77 -18.94 12.46
CA LYS A 300 -1.11 -19.88 11.38
C LYS A 300 -1.28 -21.32 11.86
N SER A 301 -0.61 -21.72 12.95
CA SER A 301 -0.72 -23.07 13.51
C SER A 301 -2.04 -23.34 14.23
N LYS A 302 -2.77 -22.28 14.61
CA LYS A 302 -4.08 -22.42 15.26
C LYS A 302 -5.15 -22.78 14.21
N PRO A 303 -6.20 -23.56 14.56
CA PRO A 303 -7.33 -23.79 13.68
C PRO A 303 -7.96 -22.45 13.24
N MET A 304 -7.95 -22.18 11.93
CA MET A 304 -8.42 -20.90 11.36
C MET A 304 -9.80 -21.00 10.72
N VAL A 305 -10.35 -22.21 10.66
CA VAL A 305 -11.61 -22.54 10.01
C VAL A 305 -12.36 -23.40 11.01
N GLU A 306 -13.59 -22.99 11.36
CA GLU A 306 -14.48 -23.83 12.16
C GLU A 306 -14.79 -25.14 11.39
N ASP A 307 -14.95 -26.23 12.11
CA ASP A 307 -15.12 -27.57 11.52
C ASP A 307 -16.33 -27.63 10.56
N ASN A 308 -17.37 -26.84 10.82
CA ASN A 308 -18.54 -26.68 9.97
C ASN A 308 -18.17 -26.19 8.56
N VAL A 309 -17.31 -25.19 8.42
CA VAL A 309 -16.90 -24.60 7.13
C VAL A 309 -15.99 -25.57 6.42
N ARG A 310 -15.02 -26.14 7.14
CA ARG A 310 -14.03 -27.07 6.60
C ARG A 310 -14.72 -28.22 5.86
N ASN A 311 -15.77 -28.79 6.44
CA ASN A 311 -16.51 -29.89 5.82
C ASN A 311 -17.14 -29.54 4.45
N HIS A 312 -17.50 -28.28 4.23
CA HIS A 312 -18.11 -27.85 2.96
C HIS A 312 -17.09 -27.57 1.86
N ILE A 313 -15.83 -27.31 2.23
CA ILE A 313 -14.79 -26.85 1.30
C ILE A 313 -13.58 -27.79 1.19
N VAL A 314 -13.49 -28.84 2.00
CA VAL A 314 -12.31 -29.72 2.10
C VAL A 314 -11.93 -30.40 0.77
N ASN A 315 -12.91 -30.64 -0.10
CA ASN A 315 -12.69 -31.27 -1.41
C ASN A 315 -12.49 -30.25 -2.54
N GLU A 316 -12.54 -28.95 -2.25
CA GLU A 316 -12.35 -27.91 -3.27
C GLU A 316 -10.88 -27.69 -3.58
N THR A 317 -10.52 -27.91 -4.84
CA THR A 317 -9.15 -27.77 -5.34
C THR A 317 -8.93 -26.50 -6.17
N HIS A 318 -10.01 -25.81 -6.55
CA HIS A 318 -9.98 -24.61 -7.37
C HIS A 318 -10.45 -23.39 -6.59
N ALA A 319 -9.68 -22.30 -6.64
CA ALA A 319 -9.98 -21.06 -5.90
C ALA A 319 -11.35 -20.46 -6.28
N ARG A 320 -11.76 -20.60 -7.55
CA ARG A 320 -13.08 -20.14 -8.01
C ARG A 320 -14.22 -20.94 -7.38
N SER A 321 -14.17 -22.26 -7.47
CA SER A 321 -15.18 -23.16 -6.89
C SER A 321 -15.27 -23.02 -5.37
N LEU A 322 -14.12 -22.84 -4.71
CA LEU A 322 -14.05 -22.50 -3.28
C LEU A 322 -14.77 -21.18 -2.98
N SER A 323 -14.50 -20.13 -3.76
CA SER A 323 -15.15 -18.82 -3.61
C SER A 323 -16.66 -18.93 -3.81
N ASP A 324 -17.11 -19.59 -4.88
CA ASP A 324 -18.53 -19.75 -5.21
C ASP A 324 -19.27 -20.50 -4.07
N LYS A 325 -18.65 -21.51 -3.48
CA LYS A 325 -19.21 -22.24 -2.33
C LYS A 325 -19.26 -21.40 -1.06
N LEU A 326 -18.19 -20.68 -0.73
CA LEU A 326 -18.18 -19.79 0.42
C LEU A 326 -19.19 -18.65 0.25
N GLU A 327 -19.33 -18.12 -0.96
CA GLU A 327 -20.34 -17.13 -1.31
C GLU A 327 -21.75 -17.71 -1.15
N THR A 328 -21.99 -18.94 -1.58
CA THR A 328 -23.27 -19.64 -1.37
C THR A 328 -23.58 -19.87 0.12
N LEU A 329 -22.57 -20.10 0.95
CA LEU A 329 -22.77 -20.31 2.39
C LEU A 329 -22.99 -19.00 3.14
N TYR A 330 -22.17 -17.98 2.86
CA TYR A 330 -22.07 -16.78 3.70
C TYR A 330 -22.59 -15.50 3.05
N ALA A 331 -22.54 -15.39 1.73
CA ALA A 331 -23.05 -14.23 0.99
C ALA A 331 -24.41 -14.48 0.33
N SER A 332 -24.94 -15.71 0.41
CA SER A 332 -26.25 -16.01 -0.14
C SER A 332 -27.34 -15.27 0.62
N LYS A 333 -28.31 -14.72 -0.12
CA LYS A 333 -29.51 -14.05 0.39
C LYS A 333 -30.54 -15.03 0.95
N THR A 334 -30.08 -16.14 1.54
CA THR A 334 -30.95 -17.17 2.09
C THR A 334 -31.68 -16.65 3.33
N GLY A 335 -32.84 -17.24 3.64
CA GLY A 335 -33.60 -16.90 4.84
C GLY A 335 -32.80 -17.06 6.13
N ASN A 336 -31.87 -18.01 6.18
CA ASN A 336 -31.01 -18.26 7.35
C ASN A 336 -30.01 -17.13 7.58
N ASN A 337 -29.38 -16.60 6.53
CA ASN A 337 -28.44 -15.50 6.69
C ASN A 337 -29.19 -14.20 7.04
N LYS A 338 -30.38 -13.96 6.46
CA LYS A 338 -31.27 -12.87 6.90
C LYS A 338 -31.62 -13.00 8.38
N LEU A 339 -32.02 -14.20 8.83
CA LEU A 339 -32.35 -14.46 10.23
C LEU A 339 -31.14 -14.26 11.15
N PHE A 340 -29.94 -14.67 10.72
CA PHE A 340 -28.71 -14.44 11.48
C PHE A 340 -28.44 -12.94 11.65
N MET A 341 -28.52 -12.16 10.57
CA MET A 341 -28.32 -10.71 10.62
C MET A 341 -29.40 -10.01 11.45
N LEU A 342 -30.66 -10.43 11.35
CA LEU A 342 -31.75 -9.96 12.22
C LEU A 342 -31.47 -10.27 13.69
N LYS A 343 -30.96 -11.46 14.01
CA LYS A 343 -30.55 -11.82 15.37
C LYS A 343 -29.37 -10.97 15.85
N GLN A 344 -28.40 -10.67 15.00
CA GLN A 344 -27.32 -9.74 15.36
C GLN A 344 -27.87 -8.34 15.65
N LEU A 345 -28.74 -7.82 14.79
CA LEU A 345 -29.37 -6.51 14.99
C LEU A 345 -30.20 -6.46 16.28
N MET A 346 -30.96 -7.52 16.60
CA MET A 346 -31.73 -7.61 17.86
C MET A 346 -30.85 -7.63 19.11
N ASN A 347 -29.66 -8.24 19.02
CA ASN A 347 -28.77 -8.46 20.16
C ASN A 347 -27.68 -7.40 20.31
N ILE A 348 -27.55 -6.46 19.38
CA ILE A 348 -26.56 -5.40 19.49
C ILE A 348 -26.92 -4.49 20.68
N ARG A 349 -25.93 -4.20 21.52
CA ARG A 349 -26.05 -3.37 22.72
C ARG A 349 -24.81 -2.52 22.86
N TYR A 350 -25.00 -1.26 23.24
CA TYR A 350 -23.91 -0.36 23.53
C TYR A 350 -23.12 -0.89 24.74
N LYS A 351 -21.80 -0.85 24.64
CA LYS A 351 -20.91 -1.28 25.72
C LYS A 351 -20.39 -0.05 26.42
N GLU A 352 -20.75 0.12 27.69
CA GLU A 352 -20.25 1.25 28.48
C GLU A 352 -18.72 1.30 28.48
N GLY A 353 -18.17 2.49 28.22
CA GLY A 353 -16.73 2.72 28.09
C GLY A 353 -16.18 2.58 26.66
N SER A 354 -16.95 2.11 25.67
CA SER A 354 -16.56 2.19 24.27
C SER A 354 -16.99 3.51 23.60
N PRO A 355 -16.28 4.00 22.58
CA PRO A 355 -16.72 5.19 21.84
C PRO A 355 -18.10 4.96 21.19
N ILE A 356 -19.04 5.87 21.42
CA ILE A 356 -20.41 5.77 20.86
C ILE A 356 -20.42 5.65 19.32
N PHE A 357 -19.45 6.28 18.66
CA PHE A 357 -19.31 6.22 17.21
C PHE A 357 -18.99 4.79 16.72
N ASP A 358 -18.26 3.98 17.48
CA ASP A 358 -17.97 2.60 17.09
C ASP A 358 -19.25 1.75 17.09
N HIS A 359 -20.10 1.98 18.10
CA HIS A 359 -21.39 1.31 18.25
C HIS A 359 -22.38 1.70 17.15
N ILE A 360 -22.50 2.99 16.84
CA ILE A 360 -23.35 3.46 15.71
C ILE A 360 -22.89 2.81 14.40
N ASN A 361 -21.58 2.73 14.16
CA ASN A 361 -21.05 2.09 12.96
C ASN A 361 -21.31 0.58 12.93
N ASP A 362 -21.25 -0.12 14.07
CA ASP A 362 -21.56 -1.54 14.14
C ASP A 362 -23.06 -1.77 13.86
N PHE A 363 -23.93 -0.93 14.41
CA PHE A 363 -25.37 -0.95 14.14
C PHE A 363 -25.67 -0.68 12.65
N GLN A 364 -25.11 0.38 12.09
CA GLN A 364 -25.28 0.73 10.68
C GLN A 364 -24.75 -0.35 9.76
N GLY A 365 -23.59 -0.95 10.08
CA GLY A 365 -23.01 -2.02 9.27
C GLY A 365 -23.89 -3.28 9.19
N VAL A 366 -24.65 -3.59 10.24
CA VAL A 366 -25.63 -4.69 10.23
C VAL A 366 -26.85 -4.32 9.37
N LEU A 367 -27.32 -3.07 9.45
CA LEU A 367 -28.41 -2.56 8.62
C LEU A 367 -28.06 -2.53 7.14
N ASP A 368 -26.86 -2.09 6.78
CA ASP A 368 -26.39 -2.03 5.40
C ASP A 368 -26.36 -3.43 4.78
N GLN A 369 -25.86 -4.43 5.51
CA GLN A 369 -25.86 -5.82 5.06
C GLN A 369 -27.29 -6.38 4.92
N LEU A 370 -28.20 -6.09 5.86
CA LEU A 370 -29.62 -6.46 5.72
C LEU A 370 -30.26 -5.81 4.48
N SER A 371 -29.94 -4.55 4.21
CA SER A 371 -30.41 -3.80 3.05
C SER A 371 -29.92 -4.42 1.73
N GLU A 372 -28.65 -4.83 1.65
CA GLU A 372 -28.09 -5.57 0.50
C GLU A 372 -28.82 -6.91 0.26
N MET A 373 -29.30 -7.53 1.34
CA MET A 373 -30.12 -8.74 1.30
C MET A 373 -31.60 -8.48 1.00
N GLY A 374 -32.00 -7.24 0.79
CA GLY A 374 -33.38 -6.83 0.50
C GLY A 374 -34.28 -6.78 1.73
N VAL A 375 -33.72 -6.66 2.93
CA VAL A 375 -34.45 -6.36 4.17
C VAL A 375 -34.17 -4.92 4.53
N LYS A 376 -35.16 -4.06 4.37
CA LYS A 376 -35.06 -2.62 4.68
C LYS A 376 -36.03 -2.29 5.80
N PHE A 377 -35.63 -1.35 6.64
CA PHE A 377 -36.45 -0.78 7.70
C PHE A 377 -36.61 0.71 7.43
N ASP A 378 -37.76 1.27 7.79
CA ASP A 378 -37.95 2.72 7.74
C ASP A 378 -36.96 3.42 8.68
N GLU A 379 -36.51 4.62 8.31
CA GLU A 379 -35.51 5.39 9.07
C GLU A 379 -35.96 5.63 10.52
N GLU A 380 -37.27 5.86 10.73
CA GLU A 380 -37.86 6.01 12.06
C GLU A 380 -37.64 4.75 12.92
N ILE A 381 -37.87 3.56 12.35
CA ILE A 381 -37.67 2.29 13.04
C ILE A 381 -36.18 2.04 13.32
N GLN A 382 -35.30 2.39 12.39
CA GLN A 382 -33.86 2.29 12.61
C GLN A 382 -33.40 3.17 13.78
N GLY A 383 -33.92 4.41 13.85
CA GLY A 383 -33.63 5.35 14.95
C GLY A 383 -34.14 4.85 16.30
N LEU A 384 -35.40 4.39 16.36
CA LEU A 384 -35.99 3.82 17.59
C LEU A 384 -35.23 2.58 18.07
N TRP A 385 -34.83 1.72 17.13
CA TRP A 385 -34.10 0.51 17.46
C TRP A 385 -32.69 0.84 17.96
N LEU A 386 -31.98 1.79 17.33
CA LEU A 386 -30.69 2.27 17.82
C LEU A 386 -30.80 2.79 19.26
N LEU A 387 -31.84 3.56 19.60
CA LEU A 387 -32.08 4.01 20.98
C LEU A 387 -32.26 2.84 21.94
N ASN A 388 -33.00 1.79 21.55
CA ASN A 388 -33.18 0.57 22.33
C ASN A 388 -31.90 -0.28 22.48
N THR A 389 -30.82 0.06 21.77
CA THR A 389 -29.51 -0.58 21.99
C THR A 389 -28.70 0.09 23.10
N MET A 390 -29.11 1.27 23.55
CA MET A 390 -28.47 2.02 24.62
C MET A 390 -28.84 1.45 25.99
N PRO A 391 -27.98 1.57 27.02
CA PRO A 391 -28.31 1.18 28.37
C PRO A 391 -29.38 2.09 28.98
N ASP A 392 -30.13 1.58 29.96
CA ASP A 392 -31.24 2.26 30.65
C ASP A 392 -30.83 3.63 31.25
N SER A 393 -29.54 3.85 31.51
CA SER A 393 -28.98 5.13 31.95
C SER A 393 -29.19 6.28 30.94
N TRP A 394 -29.50 5.96 29.69
CA TRP A 394 -29.84 6.91 28.63
C TRP A 394 -31.33 7.22 28.51
N GLU A 395 -32.22 6.52 29.22
CA GLU A 395 -33.66 6.83 29.24
C GLU A 395 -34.00 8.05 30.12
N THR A 396 -33.02 8.53 30.91
CA THR A 396 -33.20 9.63 31.88
C THR A 396 -32.55 10.97 31.48
N LEU A 397 -32.09 11.09 30.23
CA LEU A 397 -31.59 12.34 29.61
C LEU A 397 -32.63 12.88 28.63
#